data_AF-A0A250IDJ6-F1
#
_entry.id   AF-A0A250IDJ6-F1
#
_cell.length_a   1.000
_cell.length_b   1.000
_cell.length_c   1.000
_cell.angle_alpha   90.00
_cell.angle_beta   90.00
_cell.angle_gamma   90.00
#
_symmetry.space_group_name_H-M   'P 1'
#
loop_
_entity.id
_entity.type
_entity.pdbx_description
1 polymer ?
#
loop_
_entity_poly.entity_id
_entity_poly.type
_entity_poly.pdbx_seq_one_letter_code
_entity_poly.pdbx_strand_id
1 'polypeptide(L)'
;MLFDTQTLTQLIERCFDLSMSGAVPSMARAEYLAQGKRLREQLMRLLGARFDAGSAEFQRAGTALTETNEALARSAQDLESATQCVKRLGELVGYLDKALAVAGKVIS
;
A
#
# COMPACT_ATOMS: atom_id res chain seq x y z
N MET A 1 3.15 -18.20 6.57
CA MET A 1 3.89 -18.68 7.75
C MET A 1 4.04 -17.50 8.70
N LEU A 2 3.42 -17.56 9.89
CA LEU A 2 3.66 -16.55 10.92
C LEU A 2 5.00 -16.91 11.58
N PHE A 3 6.01 -16.05 11.44
CA PHE A 3 7.28 -16.24 12.13
C PHE A 3 7.10 -15.87 13.60
N ASP A 4 7.26 -16.86 14.49
CA ASP A 4 7.19 -16.66 15.93
C ASP A 4 8.51 -16.09 16.47
N THR A 5 8.65 -14.77 16.34
CA THR A 5 9.80 -14.01 16.86
C THR A 5 9.84 -13.98 18.38
N GLN A 6 8.70 -14.22 19.05
CA GLN A 6 8.60 -14.22 20.50
C GLN A 6 9.28 -15.47 21.09
N THR A 7 8.94 -16.65 20.56
CA THR A 7 9.60 -17.91 20.94
C THR A 7 11.10 -17.88 20.62
N LEU A 8 11.50 -17.30 19.48
CA LEU A 8 12.91 -17.17 19.13
C LEU A 8 13.67 -16.24 20.09
N THR A 9 13.05 -15.14 20.51
CA THR A 9 13.61 -14.21 21.50
C THR A 9 13.81 -14.89 22.85
N GLN A 10 12.82 -15.64 23.32
CA GLN A 10 12.92 -16.41 24.58
C GLN A 10 14.03 -17.47 24.54
N LEU A 11 14.23 -18.13 23.39
CA LEU A 11 15.33 -19.08 23.19
C LEU A 11 16.70 -18.37 23.26
N ILE A 12 16.83 -17.21 22.63
CA ILE A 12 18.05 -16.40 22.66
C ILE A 12 18.37 -15.96 24.09
N GLU A 13 17.38 -15.44 24.82
CA GLU A 13 17.52 -15.04 26.23
C GLU A 13 17.98 -16.21 27.08
N ARG A 14 17.36 -17.38 26.91
CA ARG A 14 17.74 -18.59 27.65
C ARG A 14 19.15 -19.09 27.33
N CYS A 15 19.63 -18.93 26.09
CA CYS A 15 21.03 -19.19 25.76
C CYS A 15 21.97 -18.26 26.52
N PHE A 16 21.64 -16.97 26.60
CA PHE A 16 22.47 -16.02 27.37
C PHE A 16 22.45 -16.33 28.87
N ASP A 17 21.29 -16.64 29.44
CA ASP A 17 21.17 -17.03 30.85
C ASP A 17 22.01 -18.27 31.18
N LEU A 18 21.93 -19.31 30.35
CA LEU A 18 22.72 -20.54 30.52
C LEU A 18 24.22 -20.30 30.34
N SER A 19 24.61 -19.35 29.48
CA SER A 19 26.02 -18.97 29.30
C SER A 19 26.61 -18.24 30.51
N MET A 20 25.77 -17.56 31.30
CA MET A 20 26.19 -16.83 32.50
C MET A 20 26.01 -17.65 33.79
N SER A 21 25.26 -18.75 33.74
CA SER A 21 24.99 -19.58 34.92
C SER A 21 26.24 -20.27 35.46
N GLY A 22 26.48 -20.15 36.78
CA GLY A 22 27.54 -20.91 37.46
C GLY A 22 27.27 -22.42 37.54
N ALA A 23 26.03 -22.85 37.30
CA ALA A 23 25.63 -24.26 37.35
C ALA A 23 25.98 -25.03 36.07
N VAL A 24 26.40 -24.34 35.00
CA VAL A 24 26.74 -24.93 33.70
C VAL A 24 28.26 -25.01 33.54
N PRO A 25 28.82 -26.14 33.04
CA PRO A 25 30.25 -26.27 32.78
C PRO A 25 30.81 -25.18 31.86
N SER A 26 32.04 -24.74 32.10
CA SER A 26 32.67 -23.62 31.37
C SER A 26 32.65 -23.78 29.84
N MET A 27 32.88 -24.98 29.33
CA MET A 27 32.84 -25.29 27.90
C MET A 27 31.43 -25.12 27.32
N ALA A 28 30.41 -25.67 28.00
CA ALA A 28 29.01 -25.54 27.60
C ALA A 28 28.52 -24.07 27.66
N ARG A 29 29.03 -23.27 28.59
CA ARG A 29 28.73 -21.82 28.65
C ARG A 29 29.23 -21.08 27.43
N ALA A 30 30.43 -21.39 26.96
CA ALA A 30 30.99 -20.79 25.74
C ALA A 30 30.17 -21.16 24.50
N GLU A 31 29.67 -22.40 24.43
CA GLU A 31 28.79 -22.85 23.36
C GLU A 31 27.45 -22.12 23.38
N TYR A 32 26.79 -21.99 24.54
CA TYR A 32 25.55 -21.23 24.66
C TYR A 32 25.72 -19.75 24.29
N LEU A 33 26.86 -19.14 24.65
CA LEU A 33 27.17 -17.77 24.24
C LEU A 33 27.31 -17.64 22.72
N ALA A 34 28.03 -18.58 22.08
CA ALA A 34 28.21 -18.58 20.63
C ALA A 34 26.89 -18.81 19.89
N GLN A 35 26.07 -19.76 20.36
CA GLN A 35 24.76 -20.05 19.80
C GLN A 35 23.78 -18.89 19.99
N GLY A 36 23.73 -18.28 21.18
CA GLY A 36 22.89 -17.12 21.45
C GLY A 36 23.22 -15.92 20.55
N LYS A 37 24.51 -15.66 20.29
CA LYS A 37 24.95 -14.62 19.34
C LYS A 37 24.49 -14.93 17.91
N ARG A 38 24.66 -16.17 17.44
CA ARG A 38 24.22 -16.58 16.10
C ARG A 38 22.71 -16.46 15.93
N LEU A 39 21.93 -16.93 16.90
CA LEU A 39 20.48 -16.84 16.89
C LEU A 39 20.01 -15.37 16.89
N ARG A 40 20.64 -14.52 17.70
CA ARG A 40 20.35 -13.07 17.71
C ARG A 40 20.63 -12.41 16.37
N GLU A 41 21.75 -12.74 15.72
CA GLU A 41 22.07 -12.22 14.39
C GLU A 41 21.02 -12.66 13.35
N GLN A 42 20.62 -13.92 13.37
CA GLN A 42 19.58 -14.45 12.49
C GLN A 42 18.23 -13.75 12.74
N LEU A 43 17.85 -13.51 14.00
CA LEU A 43 16.65 -12.77 14.35
C LEU A 43 16.67 -11.35 13.76
N MET A 44 17.79 -10.63 13.92
CA MET A 44 17.93 -9.27 13.38
C MET A 44 17.82 -9.25 11.85
N ARG A 45 18.43 -10.22 11.16
CA ARG A 45 18.31 -10.33 9.70
C ARG A 45 16.88 -10.61 9.26
N LEU A 46 16.16 -11.48 9.96
CA LEU A 46 14.76 -11.79 9.67
C LEU A 46 13.85 -10.58 9.90
N LEU A 47 14.05 -9.85 10.99
CA LEU A 47 13.32 -8.62 11.29
C LEU A 47 13.58 -7.54 10.24
N GLY A 48 14.85 -7.35 9.83
CA GLY A 48 15.23 -6.43 8.76
C GLY A 48 14.55 -6.78 7.43
N ALA A 49 14.67 -8.03 6.98
CA ALA A 49 14.03 -8.49 5.75
C ALA A 49 12.51 -8.31 5.76
N ARG A 50 11.85 -8.55 6.90
CA ARG A 50 10.40 -8.33 7.04
C ARG A 50 10.03 -6.86 6.99
N PHE A 51 10.83 -5.99 7.61
CA PHE A 51 10.63 -4.55 7.55
C PHE A 51 10.81 -4.01 6.13
N ASP A 52 11.83 -4.46 5.41
CA ASP A 52 12.10 -4.07 4.02
C ASP A 52 10.99 -4.53 3.08
N ALA A 53 10.53 -5.79 3.22
CA ALA A 53 9.41 -6.32 2.44
C ALA A 53 8.14 -5.49 2.69
N GLY A 54 7.79 -5.25 3.96
CA GLY A 54 6.67 -4.40 4.35
C GLY A 54 6.76 -3.00 3.75
N SER A 55 7.94 -2.39 3.81
CA SER A 55 8.19 -1.06 3.24
C SER A 55 7.99 -1.04 1.71
N ALA A 56 8.46 -2.07 1.01
CA ALA A 56 8.28 -2.20 -0.43
C ALA A 56 6.81 -2.45 -0.84
N GLU A 57 6.04 -3.14 0.00
CA GLU A 57 4.60 -3.35 -0.20
C GLU A 57 3.82 -2.05 0.00
N PHE A 58 4.14 -1.27 1.05
CA PHE A 58 3.57 0.05 1.28
C PHE A 58 3.90 1.02 0.14
N GLN A 59 5.14 1.04 -0.33
CA GLN A 59 5.54 1.87 -1.49
C GLN A 59 4.74 1.52 -2.74
N ARG A 60 4.63 0.21 -3.06
CA ARG A 60 3.83 -0.26 -4.20
C ARG A 60 2.35 0.13 -4.08
N ALA A 61 1.77 -0.01 -2.88
CA ALA A 61 0.40 0.42 -2.64
C ALA A 61 0.22 1.94 -2.80
N GLY A 62 1.19 2.74 -2.34
CA GLY A 62 1.20 4.19 -2.51
C GLY A 62 1.27 4.62 -3.98
N THR A 63 2.12 3.96 -4.77
CA THR A 63 2.19 4.18 -6.22
C THR A 63 0.86 3.84 -6.90
N ALA A 64 0.29 2.67 -6.61
CA ALA A 64 -0.99 2.25 -7.19
C ALA A 64 -2.15 3.19 -6.83
N LEU A 65 -2.18 3.72 -5.60
CA LEU A 65 -3.16 4.73 -5.18
C LEU A 65 -3.00 6.03 -5.97
N THR A 66 -1.76 6.46 -6.20
CA THR A 66 -1.47 7.68 -6.97
C THR A 66 -1.95 7.53 -8.42
N GLU A 67 -1.61 6.40 -9.07
CA GLU A 67 -2.06 6.09 -10.43
C GLU A 67 -3.59 6.04 -10.54
N THR A 68 -4.25 5.45 -9.54
CA THR A 68 -5.72 5.39 -9.47
C THR A 68 -6.33 6.79 -9.36
N ASN A 69 -5.76 7.65 -8.52
CA ASN A 69 -6.23 9.03 -8.38
C ASN A 69 -6.07 9.84 -9.67
N GLU A 70 -4.95 9.66 -10.38
CA GLU A 70 -4.74 10.30 -11.68
C GLU A 70 -5.74 9.81 -12.74
N ALA A 71 -6.03 8.51 -12.77
CA ALA A 71 -7.03 7.94 -13.67
C ALA A 71 -8.43 8.51 -13.36
N LEU A 72 -8.79 8.61 -12.08
CA LEU A 72 -10.06 9.19 -11.66
C LEU A 72 -10.17 10.67 -12.05
N ALA A 73 -9.08 11.44 -11.90
CA ALA A 73 -9.05 12.85 -12.31
C ALA A 73 -9.26 13.00 -13.82
N ARG A 74 -8.63 12.15 -14.64
CA ARG A 74 -8.86 12.12 -16.11
C ARG A 74 -10.33 11.81 -16.43
N SER A 75 -10.90 10.78 -15.81
CA SER A 75 -12.31 10.43 -16.03
C SER A 75 -13.28 11.54 -15.60
N ALA A 76 -12.97 12.28 -14.54
CA ALA A 76 -13.76 13.44 -14.13
C ALA A 76 -13.72 14.55 -15.19
N GLN A 77 -12.55 14.80 -15.78
CA GLN A 77 -12.39 15.78 -16.86
C GLN A 77 -13.13 15.37 -18.14
N ASP A 78 -13.10 14.08 -18.48
CA ASP A 78 -13.86 13.54 -19.61
C ASP A 78 -15.37 13.71 -19.39
N LEU A 79 -15.86 13.43 -18.18
CA LEU A 79 -17.26 13.60 -17.81
C LEU A 79 -17.70 15.08 -17.88
N GLU A 80 -16.85 16.00 -17.42
CA GLU A 80 -17.08 17.42 -17.53
C GLU A 80 -17.22 17.84 -19.00
N SER A 81 -16.30 17.38 -19.85
CA SER A 81 -16.31 17.66 -21.29
C SER A 81 -17.57 17.12 -21.97
N ALA A 82 -17.99 15.89 -21.63
CA ALA A 82 -19.22 15.30 -22.13
C ALA A 82 -20.46 16.11 -21.69
N THR A 83 -20.49 16.56 -20.43
CA THR A 83 -21.57 17.39 -19.89
C THR A 83 -21.67 18.73 -20.63
N GLN A 84 -20.54 19.36 -20.93
CA GLN A 84 -20.51 20.59 -21.73
C GLN A 84 -21.03 20.36 -23.16
N CYS A 85 -20.71 19.22 -23.78
CA CYS A 85 -21.24 18.86 -25.09
C CYS A 85 -22.77 18.72 -25.07
N VAL A 86 -23.31 17.97 -24.09
CA VAL A 86 -24.76 17.81 -23.90
C VAL A 86 -25.44 19.16 -23.71
N LYS A 87 -24.84 20.06 -22.91
CA LYS A 87 -25.36 21.43 -22.73
C LYS A 87 -25.47 22.18 -24.06
N ARG A 88 -24.41 22.15 -24.88
CA ARG A 88 -24.41 22.81 -26.21
C ARG A 88 -25.45 22.22 -27.14
N LEU A 89 -25.67 20.90 -27.12
CA LEU A 89 -26.74 20.26 -27.88
C LEU A 89 -28.13 20.75 -27.43
N GLY A 90 -28.35 20.87 -26.13
CA GLY A 90 -29.59 21.44 -25.59
C GLY A 90 -29.83 22.89 -26.04
N GLU A 91 -28.78 23.72 -26.06
CA GLU A 91 -28.85 25.08 -26.58
C GLU A 91 -29.21 25.10 -28.08
N LEU A 92 -28.62 24.21 -28.88
CA LEU A 92 -28.91 24.10 -30.31
C LEU A 92 -30.36 23.67 -30.59
N VAL A 93 -30.87 22.68 -29.86
CA VAL A 93 -32.28 22.28 -29.93
C VAL A 93 -33.19 23.47 -29.62
N GLY A 94 -32.86 24.24 -28.56
CA GLY A 94 -33.61 25.44 -28.23
C GLY A 94 -33.59 26.52 -29.33
N TYR A 95 -32.50 26.66 -30.09
CA TYR A 95 -32.48 27.54 -31.26
C TYR A 95 -33.33 27.02 -32.42
N LEU A 96 -33.29 25.70 -32.68
CA LEU A 96 -34.11 25.06 -33.71
C LEU A 96 -35.61 25.23 -33.42
N ASP A 97 -36.03 25.02 -32.17
CA ASP A 97 -37.43 25.21 -31.77
C ASP A 97 -37.90 26.66 -32.01
N LYS A 98 -37.05 27.64 -31.67
CA LYS A 98 -37.34 29.06 -31.95
C LYS A 98 -37.46 29.35 -33.44
N ALA A 99 -36.57 28.80 -34.25
CA ALA A 99 -36.60 28.98 -35.71
C ALA A 99 -37.86 28.37 -36.32
N LEU A 100 -38.24 27.17 -35.91
CA LEU A 100 -39.47 26.50 -36.33
C LEU A 100 -40.72 27.29 -35.94
N ALA A 101 -40.76 27.84 -34.71
CA ALA A 101 -41.86 28.67 -34.26
C ALA A 101 -42.02 29.96 -35.09
N VAL A 102 -40.90 30.59 -35.51
CA VAL A 102 -40.92 31.75 -36.41
C VAL A 102 -41.41 31.34 -37.80
N ALA A 103 -40.89 30.26 -38.37
CA ALA A 103 -41.32 29.77 -39.68
C ALA A 103 -42.82 29.45 -39.70
N GLY A 104 -43.34 28.78 -38.67
CA GLY A 104 -44.77 28.48 -38.55
C GLY A 104 -45.66 29.73 -38.56
N LYS A 105 -45.22 30.83 -37.93
CA LYS A 105 -45.95 32.12 -37.93
C LYS A 105 -45.94 32.83 -39.28
N VAL A 106 -44.97 32.55 -40.15
CA VAL A 106 -44.86 33.20 -41.47
C VAL A 106 -45.74 32.51 -42.50
N ILE A 107 -46.06 31.23 -42.30
CA ILE A 107 -46.80 30.39 -43.24
C ILE A 107 -48.29 30.27 -42.87
N SER A 108 -48.66 30.63 -41.62
CA SER A 108 -50.04 30.73 -41.13
C SER A 108 -50.65 32.11 -41.40
#